data_AF-A0A2R5FXU2-F1
#
_entry.id   AF-A0A2R5FXU2-F1
#
_cell.length_a   1.000
_cell.length_b   1.000
_cell.length_c   1.000
_cell.angle_alpha   90.00
_cell.angle_beta   90.00
_cell.angle_gamma   90.00
#
_symmetry.space_group_name_H-M   'P 1'
#
loop_
_entity.id
_entity.type
_entity.pdbx_description
1 polymer ?
#
loop_
_entity_poly.entity_id
_entity_poly.type
_entity_poly.pdbx_seq_one_letter_code
_entity_poly.pdbx_strand_id
1 'polypeptide(L)' 'MPKKSTHPTPTDNSSLCLQYLRHCGGSARLCHINFSLSVIQTLVNQKRVKISNTGAGFFIELEDSK' A
#
# COMPACT_ATOMS: atom_id res chain seq x y z
N MET A 1 10.14 19.78 -27.62
CA MET A 1 9.87 18.70 -26.62
C MET A 1 9.36 19.33 -25.33
N PRO A 2 8.13 19.07 -24.85
CA PRO A 2 7.61 19.78 -23.69
C PRO A 2 7.96 19.09 -22.36
N LYS A 3 8.55 19.92 -21.51
CA LYS A 3 8.81 19.86 -20.06
C LYS A 3 7.92 18.89 -19.26
N LYS A 4 8.50 17.84 -18.67
CA LYS A 4 7.91 17.16 -17.50
C LYS A 4 8.33 17.95 -16.26
N SER A 5 7.38 18.70 -15.71
CA SER A 5 7.46 19.29 -14.39
C SER A 5 7.54 18.16 -13.36
N THR A 6 8.74 17.82 -12.91
CA THR A 6 8.94 16.92 -11.78
C THR A 6 8.67 17.74 -10.52
N HIS A 7 7.40 17.93 -10.20
CA HIS A 7 7.04 18.21 -8.81
C HIS A 7 7.64 17.08 -7.96
N PRO A 8 8.38 17.37 -6.89
CA PRO A 8 8.65 16.34 -5.90
C PRO A 8 7.28 16.00 -5.31
N THR A 9 6.68 14.90 -5.78
CA THR A 9 5.56 14.30 -5.10
C THR A 9 5.98 14.15 -3.64
N PRO A 10 5.12 14.51 -2.66
CA PRO A 10 5.37 14.14 -1.28
C PRO A 10 5.80 12.69 -1.28
N THR A 11 6.85 12.33 -0.55
CA THR A 11 7.35 10.96 -0.47
C THR A 11 6.24 10.11 0.16
N ASP A 12 5.30 9.71 -0.70
CA ASP A 12 4.09 9.03 -0.39
C ASP A 12 4.52 7.59 -0.17
N ASN A 13 4.82 7.28 1.10
CA ASN A 13 5.15 5.93 1.56
C ASN A 13 4.04 4.90 1.19
N SER A 14 2.87 5.38 0.76
CA SER A 14 1.80 4.59 0.15
C SER A 14 2.28 3.87 -1.11
N SER A 15 3.09 4.52 -1.97
CA SER A 15 3.67 3.91 -3.16
C SER A 15 4.66 2.78 -2.81
N LEU A 16 5.50 3.01 -1.78
CA LEU A 16 6.42 2.01 -1.24
C LEU A 16 5.67 0.83 -0.61
N CYS A 17 4.57 1.09 0.08
CA CYS A 17 3.71 0.06 0.66
C CYS A 17 3.08 -0.82 -0.43
N LEU A 18 2.55 -0.21 -1.50
CA LEU A 18 2.02 -0.94 -2.64
C LEU A 18 3.12 -1.77 -3.35
N GLN A 19 4.30 -1.20 -3.55
CA GLN A 19 5.43 -1.92 -4.16
C GLN A 19 5.89 -3.09 -3.30
N TYR A 20 5.98 -2.90 -1.98
CA TYR A 20 6.30 -3.96 -1.03
C TYR A 20 5.29 -5.10 -1.10
N LEU A 21 3.98 -4.78 -1.08
CA LEU A 21 2.93 -5.78 -1.20
C LEU A 21 3.02 -6.54 -2.52
N ARG A 22 3.31 -5.87 -3.64
CA ARG A 22 3.53 -6.54 -4.94
C ARG A 22 4.70 -7.51 -4.89
N HIS A 23 5.79 -7.11 -4.24
CA HIS A 23 6.97 -7.98 -4.05
C HIS A 23 6.66 -9.18 -3.13
N CYS A 24 5.74 -9.03 -2.17
CA CYS A 24 5.27 -10.10 -1.29
C CYS A 24 4.17 -10.99 -1.90
N GLY A 25 3.89 -10.88 -3.21
CA GLY A 25 2.86 -11.69 -3.87
C GLY A 25 1.43 -11.17 -3.67
N GLY A 26 1.28 -9.88 -3.38
CA GLY A 26 0.00 -9.19 -3.29
C GLY A 26 -0.58 -9.09 -1.88
N SER A 27 0.06 -9.67 -0.87
CA SER A 27 -0.41 -9.60 0.51
C SER A 27 0.73 -9.64 1.54
N ALA A 28 0.52 -9.02 2.70
CA ALA A 28 1.46 -9.09 3.82
C ALA A 28 0.73 -8.99 5.17
N ARG A 29 1.35 -9.48 6.25
CA ARG A 29 0.80 -9.31 7.60
C ARG A 29 0.91 -7.87 8.07
N LEU A 30 -0.17 -7.32 8.61
CA LEU A 30 -0.21 -5.96 9.16
C LEU A 30 0.78 -5.77 10.32
N CYS A 31 1.04 -6.83 11.10
CA CYS A 31 2.01 -6.77 12.21
C CYS A 31 3.48 -6.83 11.78
N HIS A 32 3.77 -7.21 10.52
CA HIS A 32 5.13 -7.32 10.00
C HIS A 32 5.51 -6.17 9.05
N ILE A 33 4.57 -5.29 8.70
CA ILE A 33 4.85 -4.17 7.81
C ILE A 33 5.43 -2.99 8.58
N ASN A 34 6.51 -2.41 8.05
CA ASN A 34 7.15 -1.22 8.59
C ASN A 34 6.52 0.09 8.05
N PHE A 35 5.20 0.09 7.87
CA PHE A 35 4.46 1.27 7.40
C PHE A 35 3.60 1.84 8.51
N SER A 36 3.48 3.17 8.56
CA SER A 36 2.62 3.82 9.54
C SER A 36 1.15 3.50 9.28
N LEU A 37 0.36 3.49 10.35
CA LEU A 37 -1.09 3.32 10.29
C LEU A 37 -1.75 4.37 9.38
N SER A 38 -1.24 5.61 9.37
CA SER A 38 -1.73 6.68 8.50
C SER A 38 -1.62 6.34 7.00
N VAL A 39 -0.53 5.70 6.59
CA VAL A 39 -0.31 5.30 5.19
C VAL A 39 -1.26 4.16 4.81
N ILE A 40 -1.37 3.16 5.68
CA ILE A 40 -2.28 2.03 5.50
C ILE A 40 -3.72 2.52 5.40
N GLN A 41 -4.13 3.39 6.32
CA GLN A 41 -5.48 3.96 6.36
C GLN A 41 -5.77 4.80 5.11
N THR A 42 -4.79 5.55 4.61
CA THR A 42 -4.91 6.27 3.34
C THR A 42 -5.13 5.31 2.18
N LEU A 43 -4.38 4.21 2.10
CA LEU A 43 -4.52 3.20 1.06
C LEU A 43 -5.87 2.46 1.12
N VAL A 44 -6.36 2.18 2.32
CA VAL A 44 -7.69 1.57 2.54
C VAL A 44 -8.79 2.56 2.12
N ASN A 45 -8.69 3.83 2.51
CA ASN A 45 -9.63 4.88 2.11
C ASN A 45 -9.67 5.07 0.59
N GLN A 46 -8.51 4.95 -0.07
CA GLN A 46 -8.38 4.99 -1.52
C GLN A 46 -8.80 3.68 -2.21
N LYS A 47 -9.26 2.66 -1.47
CA LYS A 47 -9.62 1.32 -1.97
C LYS A 47 -8.50 0.67 -2.80
N ARG A 48 -7.25 0.93 -2.45
CA ARG A 48 -6.08 0.32 -3.11
C ARG A 48 -5.66 -0.97 -2.43
N VAL A 49 -6.04 -1.13 -1.16
CA VAL A 49 -5.73 -2.28 -0.33
C VAL A 49 -6.94 -2.60 0.54
N LYS A 50 -7.11 -3.87 0.87
CA LYS A 50 -8.10 -4.37 1.82
C LYS A 50 -7.40 -5.01 3.00
N ILE A 51 -8.03 -4.94 4.17
CA ILE A 51 -7.56 -5.63 5.37
C ILE A 51 -8.45 -6.86 5.57
N SER A 52 -7.83 -8.04 5.49
CA SER A 52 -8.47 -9.33 5.72
C SER A 52 -8.01 -9.91 7.06
N ASN A 53 -8.94 -10.39 7.88
CA ASN A 53 -8.59 -11.23 9.03
C ASN A 53 -8.74 -12.69 8.64
N THR A 54 -7.62 -13.42 8.58
CA THR A 54 -7.58 -14.83 8.15
C THR A 54 -7.62 -15.81 9.31
N GLY A 55 -7.89 -15.35 10.54
CA GLY A 55 -7.84 -16.16 11.76
C GLY A 55 -6.41 -16.37 12.30
N ALA A 56 -5.40 -16.27 11.44
CA ALA A 56 -3.98 -16.22 11.82
C ALA A 56 -3.46 -14.79 12.05
N GLY A 57 -4.33 -13.78 11.94
CA GLY A 57 -4.03 -12.36 12.14
C GLY A 57 -4.60 -11.47 11.04
N PHE A 58 -4.22 -10.19 11.09
CA PHE A 58 -4.59 -9.19 10.10
C PHE A 58 -3.59 -9.16 8.94
N PHE A 59 -4.10 -9.27 7.73
CA PHE A 59 -3.35 -9.17 6.49
C PHE A 59 -3.84 -7.97 5.71
N ILE A 60 -2.91 -7.27 5.09
CA ILE A 60 -3.17 -6.26 4.08
C ILE A 60 -2.97 -6.92 2.71
N GLU A 61 -3.97 -6.82 1.87
CA GLU A 61 -3.97 -7.38 0.52
C GLU A 61 -4.15 -6.24 -0.48
N LEU A 62 -3.44 -6.29 -1.60
CA LEU A 62 -3.68 -5.39 -2.72
C LEU A 62 -5.07 -5.65 -3.27
N GLU A 63 -5.84 -4.57 -3.42
CA GLU A 63 -7.06 -4.60 -4.19
C GLU A 63 -6.65 -4.39 -5.65
N ASP A 64 -6.30 -5.49 -6.33
CA ASP A 64 -5.96 -5.47 -7.74
C ASP A 64 -7.21 -5.01 -8.51
N SER A 65 -7.24 -3.72 -8.87
CA SER A 65 -8.24 -3.18 -9.79
C SER A 65 -8.02 -3.84 -11.13
N LYS A 66 -8.78 -4.92 -11.36
CA LYS A 66 -8.97 -5.54 -12.66
C LYS A 66 -9.61 -4.57 -13.64
#